data_AF-A0A7S4DFE4-F1
#
_entry.id   AF-A0A7S4DFE4-F1
#
_cell.length_a   1.000
_cell.length_b   1.000
_cell.length_c   1.000
_cell.angle_alpha   90.00
_cell.angle_beta   90.00
_cell.angle_gamma   90.00
#
_symmetry.space_group_name_H-M   'P 1'
#
loop_
_entity.id
_entity.type
_entity.pdbx_description
1 polymer ?
#
loop_
_entity_poly.entity_id
_entity_poly.type
_entity_poly.pdbx_seq_one_letter_code
_entity_poly.pdbx_strand_id
1 'polypeptide(L)'
;GAEVENTKGRPFTVSVAIPGSIVSNAQSPELRTYLVGQIARALTIFEVDEIVVFTEDGSTKPIEGEFQGNTRRADPNVFMARVLQYLETPQYLRKELFP
;
A
#
# COMPACT_ATOMS: atom_id res chain seq x y z
N GLY A 1 39.82 25.64 -5.14
CA GLY A 1 38.49 25.62 -4.53
C GLY A 1 37.49 25.30 -5.62
N ALA A 2 36.91 24.11 -5.59
CA ALA A 2 35.70 23.72 -6.29
C ALA A 2 35.27 22.40 -5.65
N GLU A 3 34.40 22.49 -4.65
CA GLU A 3 33.72 21.34 -4.06
C GLU A 3 32.69 20.87 -5.10
N VAL A 4 32.86 19.66 -5.62
CA VAL A 4 31.89 19.05 -6.52
C VAL A 4 30.75 18.53 -5.65
N GLU A 5 29.66 19.30 -5.56
CA GLU A 5 28.43 18.82 -4.91
C GLU A 5 27.91 17.59 -5.66
N ASN A 6 28.10 16.42 -5.07
CA ASN A 6 27.63 15.15 -5.58
C ASN A 6 26.14 14.98 -5.28
N THR A 7 25.28 15.79 -5.92
CA THR A 7 23.81 15.61 -5.84
C THR A 7 23.38 14.46 -6.74
N LYS A 8 23.80 13.22 -6.44
CA LYS A 8 23.38 12.02 -7.18
C LYS A 8 22.19 11.36 -6.49
N GLY A 9 21.02 11.97 -6.61
CA GLY A 9 19.72 11.36 -6.31
C GLY A 9 18.97 10.99 -7.60
N ARG A 10 17.96 10.12 -7.50
CA ARG A 10 17.06 9.84 -8.64
C ARG A 10 16.25 11.11 -9.00
N PRO A 11 16.19 11.53 -10.28
CA PRO A 11 15.48 12.75 -10.68
C PRO A 11 13.99 12.52 -11.02
N PHE A 12 13.46 11.33 -10.78
CA PHE A 12 12.09 10.94 -11.10
C PHE A 12 11.47 10.12 -9.97
N THR A 13 10.14 10.03 -10.00
CA THR A 13 9.35 9.14 -9.15
C THR A 13 8.57 8.13 -10.00
N VAL A 14 8.19 7.02 -9.38
CA VAL A 14 7.34 5.99 -9.98
C VAL A 14 6.11 5.80 -9.11
N SER A 15 4.94 6.08 -9.67
CA SER A 15 3.64 5.83 -9.04
C SER A 15 2.93 4.64 -9.70
N VAL A 16 2.29 3.79 -8.90
CA VAL A 16 1.52 2.63 -9.38
C VAL A 16 0.07 2.73 -8.90
N ALA A 17 -0.87 2.69 -9.84
CA ALA A 17 -2.30 2.64 -9.55
C ALA A 17 -2.80 1.18 -9.56
N ILE A 18 -3.49 0.77 -8.49
CA ILE A 18 -3.97 -0.61 -8.31
C ILE A 18 -5.45 -0.58 -7.87
N PRO A 19 -6.34 -1.35 -8.52
CA PRO A 19 -7.71 -1.46 -8.07
C PRO A 19 -7.79 -2.30 -6.80
N GLY A 20 -8.43 -1.79 -5.74
CA GLY A 20 -8.57 -2.54 -4.49
C GLY A 20 -9.39 -3.81 -4.64
N SER A 21 -10.26 -3.90 -5.65
CA SER A 21 -11.10 -5.07 -5.94
C SER A 21 -10.31 -6.38 -6.11
N ILE A 22 -9.03 -6.33 -6.48
CA ILE A 22 -8.15 -7.50 -6.65
C ILE A 22 -8.12 -8.42 -5.42
N VAL A 23 -8.18 -7.86 -4.20
CA VAL A 23 -8.16 -8.68 -2.97
C VAL A 23 -9.51 -9.37 -2.69
N SER A 24 -10.58 -8.96 -3.35
CA SER A 24 -11.91 -9.56 -3.16
C SER A 24 -11.98 -10.99 -3.70
N ASN A 25 -11.15 -11.32 -4.69
CA ASN A 25 -11.08 -12.64 -5.32
C ASN A 25 -10.46 -13.73 -4.43
N ALA A 26 -9.72 -13.34 -3.39
CA ALA A 26 -9.08 -14.29 -2.50
C ALA A 26 -10.10 -14.98 -1.57
N GLN A 27 -9.99 -16.30 -1.47
CA GLN A 27 -10.98 -17.17 -0.81
C GLN A 27 -10.92 -17.16 0.72
N SER A 28 -9.77 -16.81 1.29
CA SER A 28 -9.56 -16.73 2.73
C SER A 28 -8.87 -15.41 3.15
N PRO A 29 -9.04 -14.98 4.41
CA PRO A 29 -8.30 -13.85 4.96
C PRO A 29 -6.78 -13.98 4.79
N GLU A 30 -6.22 -15.16 5.04
CA GLU A 30 -4.78 -15.41 4.92
C GLU A 30 -4.30 -15.19 3.48
N LEU A 31 -5.07 -15.67 2.50
CA LEU A 31 -4.76 -15.47 1.08
C LEU A 31 -4.88 -13.99 0.67
N ARG A 32 -5.80 -13.22 1.26
CA ARG A 32 -5.91 -11.77 1.03
C ARG A 32 -4.65 -11.04 1.50
N THR A 33 -4.24 -11.28 2.74
CA THR A 33 -3.01 -10.67 3.27
C THR A 33 -1.79 -11.11 2.48
N TYR A 34 -1.71 -12.39 2.12
CA TYR A 34 -0.61 -12.92 1.31
C TYR A 34 -0.52 -12.22 -0.05
N LEU A 35 -1.65 -12.04 -0.75
CA LEU A 35 -1.71 -11.35 -2.03
C LEU A 35 -1.23 -9.90 -1.93
N VAL A 36 -1.70 -9.14 -0.93
CA VAL A 36 -1.23 -7.77 -0.71
C VAL A 36 0.26 -7.75 -0.37
N GLY A 37 0.75 -8.73 0.40
CA GLY A 37 2.18 -8.88 0.70
C GLY A 37 3.04 -9.14 -0.54
N GLN A 38 2.55 -9.93 -1.50
CA GLN A 38 3.24 -10.13 -2.78
C GLN A 38 3.29 -8.83 -3.59
N ILE A 39 2.19 -8.08 -3.64
CA ILE A 39 2.12 -6.78 -4.30
C ILE A 39 3.12 -5.82 -3.65
N ALA A 40 3.08 -5.66 -2.33
CA ALA A 40 4.03 -4.82 -1.59
C ALA A 40 5.48 -5.17 -1.91
N ARG A 41 5.82 -6.46 -1.85
CA ARG A 41 7.18 -6.94 -2.15
C ARG A 41 7.61 -6.54 -3.56
N ALA A 42 6.76 -6.72 -4.57
CA ALA A 42 7.09 -6.32 -5.93
C ALA A 42 7.34 -4.81 -6.02
N LEU A 43 6.46 -3.99 -5.47
CA LEU A 43 6.57 -2.52 -5.49
C LEU A 43 7.84 -2.03 -4.78
N THR A 44 8.21 -2.65 -3.66
CA THR A 44 9.47 -2.34 -2.95
C THR A 44 10.71 -2.72 -3.78
N ILE A 45 10.69 -3.89 -4.45
CA ILE A 45 11.82 -4.32 -5.29
C ILE A 45 12.06 -3.35 -6.45
N PHE A 46 10.99 -2.78 -7.01
CA PHE A 46 11.06 -1.84 -8.13
C PHE A 46 11.12 -0.37 -7.70
N GLU A 47 11.38 -0.08 -6.41
CA GLU A 47 11.57 1.27 -5.87
C GLU A 47 10.39 2.23 -6.18
N VAL A 48 9.16 1.72 -6.10
CA VAL A 48 7.95 2.51 -6.28
C VAL A 48 7.80 3.52 -5.13
N ASP A 49 7.51 4.77 -5.49
CA ASP A 49 7.37 5.91 -4.59
C ASP A 49 5.97 6.05 -3.99
N GLU A 50 4.96 5.77 -4.81
CA GLU A 50 3.58 6.04 -4.50
C GLU A 50 2.69 4.91 -5.00
N ILE A 51 1.75 4.49 -4.15
CA ILE A 51 0.77 3.47 -4.49
C ILE A 51 -0.62 4.08 -4.36
N VAL A 52 -1.33 4.17 -5.48
CA VAL A 52 -2.69 4.73 -5.55
C VAL A 52 -3.69 3.58 -5.60
N VAL A 53 -4.40 3.35 -4.49
CA VAL A 53 -5.49 2.37 -4.45
C VAL A 53 -6.78 3.05 -4.89
N PHE A 54 -7.40 2.55 -5.95
CA PHE A 54 -8.61 3.15 -6.51
C PHE A 54 -9.79 2.18 -6.57
N THR A 55 -11.00 2.76 -6.57
CA THR A 55 -12.25 2.01 -6.74
C THR A 55 -12.72 2.10 -8.19
N GLU A 56 -13.20 0.98 -8.74
CA GLU A 56 -13.65 0.88 -10.14
C GLU A 56 -15.11 1.33 -10.35
N ASP A 57 -15.90 1.46 -9.29
CA ASP A 57 -17.33 1.81 -9.35
C ASP A 57 -17.59 3.33 -9.46
N GLY A 58 -16.53 4.14 -9.58
CA GLY A 58 -16.62 5.60 -9.64
C GLY A 58 -17.06 6.26 -8.32
N SER A 59 -17.25 5.48 -7.24
CA SER A 59 -17.59 6.02 -5.93
C SER A 59 -16.32 6.51 -5.22
N THR A 60 -16.29 7.79 -4.88
CA THR A 60 -15.26 8.36 -4.01
C THR A 60 -15.62 8.03 -2.58
N LYS A 61 -15.12 6.91 -2.06
CA LYS A 61 -15.17 6.62 -0.62
C LYS A 61 -13.89 7.15 0.01
N PRO A 62 -13.96 8.03 1.02
CA PRO A 62 -12.77 8.45 1.76
C PRO A 62 -12.10 7.22 2.40
N ILE A 63 -10.76 7.21 2.42
CA ILE A 63 -9.96 6.17 3.07
C ILE A 63 -10.15 6.20 4.60
N GLU A 64 -10.84 7.21 5.14
CA GLU A 64 -11.34 7.31 6.52
C GLU A 64 -12.45 6.27 6.86
N GLY A 65 -12.62 5.22 6.06
CA GLY A 65 -13.39 4.07 6.46
C GLY A 65 -12.74 3.40 7.68
N GLU A 66 -13.55 3.03 8.68
CA GLU A 66 -13.06 2.24 9.80
C GLU A 66 -12.35 0.98 9.28
N PHE A 67 -11.13 0.72 9.77
CA PHE A 67 -10.42 -0.50 9.44
C PHE A 67 -11.13 -1.69 10.12
N GLN A 68 -11.98 -2.39 9.36
CA GLN A 68 -12.74 -3.56 9.83
C GLN A 68 -11.89 -4.86 9.85
N GLY A 69 -10.57 -4.73 9.87
CA GLY A 69 -9.64 -5.85 9.80
C GLY A 69 -9.74 -6.63 8.49
N ASN A 70 -9.29 -7.88 8.51
CA ASN A 70 -9.32 -8.77 7.36
C ASN A 70 -10.60 -9.61 7.31
N THR A 71 -11.75 -8.94 7.35
CA THR A 71 -13.05 -9.61 7.30
C THR A 71 -13.63 -9.58 5.90
N ARG A 72 -14.59 -10.48 5.59
CA ARG A 72 -15.30 -10.46 4.29
C ARG A 72 -16.11 -9.18 4.06
N ARG A 73 -16.44 -8.43 5.11
CA ARG A 73 -17.21 -7.19 5.05
C ARG A 73 -16.35 -5.92 4.92
N ALA A 74 -15.04 -6.03 5.18
CA ALA A 74 -14.13 -4.91 5.10
C ALA A 74 -14.05 -4.37 3.67
N ASP A 75 -13.99 -3.04 3.54
CA ASP A 75 -13.76 -2.40 2.25
C ASP A 75 -12.38 -2.83 1.71
N PRO A 76 -12.32 -3.42 0.50
CA PRO A 76 -11.09 -3.97 -0.03
C PRO A 76 -10.02 -2.90 -0.28
N ASN A 77 -10.42 -1.66 -0.61
CA ASN A 77 -9.48 -0.55 -0.80
C ASN A 77 -8.85 -0.15 0.54
N VAL A 78 -9.67 0.03 1.58
CA VAL A 78 -9.21 0.39 2.93
C VAL A 78 -8.31 -0.72 3.50
N PHE A 79 -8.70 -1.98 3.33
CA PHE A 79 -7.90 -3.12 3.75
C PHE A 79 -6.52 -3.13 3.05
N MET A 80 -6.50 -3.03 1.71
CA MET A 80 -5.24 -3.02 0.96
C MET A 80 -4.36 -1.85 1.38
N ALA A 81 -4.90 -0.62 1.43
CA ALA A 81 -4.16 0.57 1.82
C ALA A 81 -3.55 0.43 3.23
N ARG A 82 -4.31 -0.07 4.21
CA ARG A 82 -3.82 -0.24 5.58
C ARG A 82 -2.70 -1.27 5.68
N VAL A 83 -2.81 -2.39 4.95
CA VAL A 83 -1.77 -3.43 4.93
C VAL A 83 -0.50 -2.89 4.25
N LEU A 84 -0.62 -2.20 3.11
CA LEU A 84 0.52 -1.58 2.43
C LEU A 84 1.24 -0.58 3.34
N GLN A 85 0.49 0.32 3.99
CA GLN A 85 1.03 1.26 4.97
C GLN A 85 1.75 0.55 6.12
N TYR A 86 1.17 -0.53 6.65
CA TYR A 86 1.79 -1.32 7.72
C TYR A 86 3.13 -1.93 7.30
N LEU A 87 3.20 -2.44 6.06
CA LEU A 87 4.41 -3.06 5.51
C LEU A 87 5.52 -2.04 5.23
N GLU A 88 5.17 -0.85 4.70
CA GLU A 88 6.10 0.25 4.45
C GLU A 88 6.63 0.87 5.75
N THR A 89 5.79 0.94 6.79
CA THR A 89 6.16 1.52 8.08
C THR A 89 7.30 0.72 8.74
N PRO A 90 8.37 1.39 9.22
CA PRO A 90 9.44 0.75 9.98
C PRO A 90 8.93 -0.01 11.22
N GLN A 91 9.50 -1.20 11.48
CA GLN A 91 9.01 -2.11 12.53
C GLN A 91 8.86 -1.46 13.92
N TYR A 92 9.76 -0.55 14.29
CA TYR A 92 9.75 0.11 15.59
C TYR A 92 8.61 1.13 15.75
N LEU A 93 8.06 1.67 14.65
CA LEU A 93 6.91 2.60 14.68
C LEU A 93 5.56 1.90 14.56
N ARG A 94 5.53 0.65 14.08
CA ARG A 94 4.27 -0.05 13.79
C ARG A 94 3.34 -0.14 15.00
N LYS A 95 3.89 -0.39 16.19
CA LYS A 95 3.10 -0.49 17.41
C LYS A 95 2.43 0.82 17.83
N GLU A 96 2.99 1.95 17.42
CA GLU A 96 2.46 3.27 17.75
C GLU A 96 1.47 3.78 16.69
N LEU A 97 1.69 3.43 15.43
CA LEU A 97 0.90 3.93 14.28
C LEU A 97 -0.25 3.01 13.84
N PHE A 98 -0.26 1.75 14.27
CA PHE A 98 -1.23 0.73 13.85
C PHE A 98 -1.75 -0.03 15.08
N PRO A 99 -2.87 0.42 15.68
CA PRO A 99 -3.54 -0.30 16.77
C PRO A 99 -4.28 -1.56 16.29
#